data_AF-A0A401YEI6-F1
#
_entry.id   AF-A0A401YEI6-F1
#
_cell.length_a   1.000
_cell.length_b   1.000
_cell.length_c   1.000
_cell.angle_alpha   90.00
_cell.angle_beta   90.00
_cell.angle_gamma   90.00
#
_symmetry.space_group_name_H-M   'P 1'
#
loop_
_entity.id
_entity.type
_entity.pdbx_description
1 polymer ?
#
loop_
_entity_poly.entity_id
_entity_poly.type
_entity_poly.pdbx_seq_one_letter_code
_entity_poly.pdbx_strand_id
1 'polypeptide(L)'
;MPYELSAAVGDFDLLRDRTAGIREAVVAPLRQRMGLVPVTEGLLREPAGPAGRDGAGPGRPFTALSAAFERVVGHWSRGGPIAYVEASFHGGDGSQTAAVWRNGARVWGPAHTRDFTGPRADWPINAALALLDVVPSGFEEADHDDLFLAVGLGREQDIDGWRSAGRAARGAANYDEWHREWAAERERTARAAAEFEKSRRLPDVPVALDGRTIMALLGLPPGPPIGAATRHLQDLHLERGPLSREEAVARLRTWAAAQDTWRPRRSQPCDDA
;
A
#
# COMPACT_ATOMS: atom_id res chain seq x y z
N MET A 1 10.84 -6.86 -5.89
CA MET A 1 10.37 -5.46 -6.02
C MET A 1 11.43 -4.56 -5.42
N PRO A 2 11.73 -3.40 -6.00
CA PRO A 2 12.70 -2.49 -5.41
C PRO A 2 12.19 -1.99 -4.06
N TYR A 3 13.11 -1.71 -3.14
CA TYR A 3 12.80 -1.10 -1.86
C TYR A 3 13.82 -0.01 -1.56
N GLU A 4 13.35 1.20 -1.27
CA GLU A 4 14.19 2.35 -0.96
C GLU A 4 13.67 3.09 0.27
N LEU A 5 14.55 3.33 1.23
CA LEU A 5 14.23 4.06 2.44
C LEU A 5 15.45 4.86 2.91
N SER A 6 15.23 6.10 3.31
CA SER A 6 16.12 6.88 4.16
C SER A 6 15.24 7.62 5.16
N ALA A 7 15.32 7.29 6.45
CA ALA A 7 14.38 7.80 7.44
C ALA A 7 14.94 7.84 8.86
N ALA A 8 14.46 8.81 9.64
CA ALA A 8 14.57 8.76 11.10
C ALA A 8 13.36 8.02 11.67
N VAL A 9 13.56 7.09 12.60
CA VAL A 9 12.54 6.22 13.20
C VAL A 9 12.59 6.37 14.73
N GLY A 10 11.43 6.46 15.36
CA GLY A 10 11.31 6.74 16.80
C GLY A 10 9.86 6.68 17.26
N ASP A 11 9.58 7.07 18.51
CA ASP A 11 8.21 7.25 18.99
C ASP A 11 7.46 8.27 18.12
N PHE A 12 6.23 7.94 17.72
CA PHE A 12 5.44 8.75 16.79
C PHE A 12 5.12 10.14 17.34
N ASP A 13 4.69 10.22 18.59
CA ASP A 13 4.26 11.46 19.22
C ASP A 13 5.46 12.38 19.45
N LEU A 14 6.59 11.81 19.86
CA LEU A 14 7.88 12.52 19.93
C LEU A 14 8.29 13.06 18.57
N LEU A 15 8.27 12.24 17.52
CA LEU A 15 8.69 12.70 16.19
C LEU A 15 7.78 13.83 15.69
N ARG A 16 6.47 13.77 15.97
CA ARG A 16 5.53 14.85 15.62
C ARG A 16 5.83 16.15 16.36
N ASP A 17 6.13 16.08 17.65
CA ASP A 17 6.52 17.25 18.44
C ASP A 17 7.82 17.87 17.89
N ARG A 18 8.84 17.03 17.66
CA ARG A 18 10.15 17.47 17.17
C ARG A 18 10.17 18.00 15.75
N THR A 19 9.18 17.63 14.94
CA THR A 19 9.05 18.09 13.55
C THR A 19 7.97 19.17 13.39
N ALA A 20 7.34 19.60 14.49
CA ALA A 20 6.35 20.67 14.45
C ALA A 20 6.96 21.97 13.91
N GLY A 21 6.36 22.49 12.82
CA GLY A 21 6.82 23.71 12.15
C GLY A 21 7.84 23.50 11.03
N ILE A 22 8.39 22.29 10.88
CA ILE A 22 9.22 21.92 9.73
C ILE A 22 8.30 21.58 8.57
N ARG A 23 8.25 22.43 7.54
CA ARG A 23 7.27 22.33 6.44
C ARG A 23 7.47 21.05 5.62
N GLU A 24 8.71 20.61 5.47
CA GLU A 24 9.12 19.48 4.65
C GLU A 24 9.01 18.14 5.41
N ALA A 25 8.85 18.19 6.74
CA ALA A 25 8.74 17.01 7.58
C ALA A 25 7.30 16.49 7.63
N VAL A 26 7.17 15.17 7.49
CA VAL A 26 5.93 14.43 7.75
C VAL A 26 6.29 13.21 8.59
N VAL A 27 5.41 12.84 9.51
CA VAL A 27 5.59 11.66 10.35
C VAL A 27 4.63 10.58 9.88
N ALA A 28 5.18 9.54 9.25
CA ALA A 28 4.43 8.37 8.86
C ALA A 28 4.29 7.42 10.06
N PRO A 29 3.06 7.00 10.42
CA PRO A 29 2.85 6.11 11.56
C PRO A 29 3.22 4.68 11.21
N LEU A 30 3.91 4.04 12.16
CA LEU A 30 4.27 2.64 12.17
C LEU A 30 3.47 1.90 13.26
N ARG A 31 3.68 0.59 13.41
CA ARG A 31 3.08 -0.18 14.51
C ARG A 31 3.82 0.11 15.81
N GLN A 32 3.24 -0.33 16.93
CA GLN A 32 3.88 -0.26 18.25
C GLN A 32 4.22 1.19 18.70
N ARG A 33 3.34 2.15 18.38
CA ARG A 33 3.52 3.59 18.66
C ARG A 33 4.70 4.25 17.96
N MET A 34 5.37 3.55 17.05
CA MET A 34 6.49 4.09 16.30
C MET A 34 6.00 4.99 15.17
N GLY A 35 6.87 5.89 14.73
CA GLY A 35 6.74 6.67 13.53
C GLY A 35 8.06 6.73 12.78
N LEU A 36 8.00 7.17 11.53
CA LEU A 36 9.18 7.51 10.75
C LEU A 36 9.03 8.86 10.06
N VAL A 37 10.15 9.57 9.92
CA VAL A 37 10.28 10.81 9.16
C VAL A 37 11.11 10.49 7.92
N PRO A 38 10.51 10.48 6.71
CA PRO A 38 11.27 10.25 5.48
C PRO A 38 12.24 11.39 5.25
N VAL A 39 13.52 11.07 5.05
CA VAL A 39 14.56 12.05 4.76
C VAL A 39 14.59 12.31 3.26
N THR A 40 14.16 13.52 2.90
CA THR A 40 14.14 14.03 1.53
C THR A 40 15.21 15.09 1.34
N GLU A 41 15.58 15.39 0.10
CA GLU A 41 16.46 16.53 -0.18
C GLU A 41 15.94 17.85 0.40
N GLY A 42 14.62 18.05 0.40
CA GLY A 42 14.00 19.25 1.00
C GLY A 42 14.26 19.35 2.50
N LEU A 43 14.13 18.24 3.22
CA LEU A 43 14.41 18.16 4.65
C LEU A 43 15.91 18.36 4.96
N LEU A 44 16.78 17.91 4.05
CA LEU A 44 18.24 18.09 4.16
C LEU A 44 18.69 19.52 3.81
N ARG A 45 17.89 20.28 3.02
CA ARG A 45 18.18 21.65 2.56
C ARG A 45 17.77 22.75 3.54
N GLU A 46 17.34 22.42 4.75
CA GLU A 46 17.06 23.39 5.81
C GLU A 46 18.28 23.53 6.74
N PRO A 47 19.05 24.64 6.68
CA PRO A 47 20.02 24.94 7.72
C PRO A 47 19.89 26.37 8.25
N ALA A 48 20.05 26.52 9.56
CA ALA A 48 20.67 27.72 10.10
C ALA A 48 22.07 27.34 10.60
N GLY A 49 23.05 27.35 9.68
CA GLY A 49 24.48 27.20 9.99
C GLY A 49 25.34 27.17 8.72
N PRO A 50 26.55 27.77 8.73
CA PRO A 50 27.35 27.93 7.53
C PRO A 50 27.66 26.58 6.87
N ALA A 51 27.46 26.54 5.56
CA ALA A 51 27.58 25.35 4.73
C ALA A 51 29.00 24.79 4.75
N GLY A 52 29.23 23.78 5.58
CA GLY A 52 30.26 22.78 5.31
C GLY A 52 29.76 21.91 4.16
N ARG A 53 30.40 22.00 3.00
CA ARG A 53 30.18 21.10 1.85
C ARG A 53 30.74 19.70 2.15
N ASP A 54 30.34 19.08 3.24
CA ASP A 54 30.84 17.77 3.67
C ASP A 54 29.64 16.82 3.83
N GLY A 55 29.01 16.44 2.71
CA GLY A 55 27.71 15.76 2.74
C GLY A 55 27.71 14.31 2.24
N ALA A 56 28.38 14.00 1.13
CA ALA A 56 28.39 12.66 0.55
C ALA A 56 29.75 12.45 -0.12
N GLY A 57 30.51 11.47 0.35
CA GLY A 57 31.81 11.11 -0.21
C GLY A 57 31.99 9.59 -0.17
N PRO A 58 32.74 9.01 -1.13
CA PRO A 58 33.01 7.58 -1.16
C PRO A 58 33.67 7.13 0.16
N GLY A 59 33.17 6.04 0.75
CA GLY A 59 33.68 5.47 2.00
C GLY A 59 32.91 5.85 3.28
N ARG A 60 31.80 6.60 3.18
CA ARG A 60 30.87 6.78 4.31
C ARG A 60 29.82 5.67 4.36
N PRO A 61 29.43 5.19 5.56
CA PRO A 61 28.46 4.10 5.69
C PRO A 61 27.02 4.54 5.40
N PHE A 62 26.70 5.82 5.56
CA PHE A 62 25.42 6.42 5.16
C PHE A 62 25.56 7.18 3.84
N THR A 63 24.57 7.03 2.98
CA THR A 63 24.47 7.65 1.65
C THR A 63 23.74 8.99 1.73
N ALA A 64 22.71 9.11 2.56
CA ALA A 64 21.85 10.30 2.66
C ALA A 64 22.06 11.12 3.95
N LEU A 65 22.64 10.53 5.00
CA LEU A 65 22.84 11.25 6.27
C LEU A 65 23.94 12.32 6.18
N SER A 66 23.53 13.59 6.20
CA SER A 66 24.47 14.72 6.32
C SER A 66 24.88 14.97 7.77
N ALA A 67 26.06 15.55 7.99
CA ALA A 67 26.51 15.94 9.33
C ALA A 67 25.59 16.99 10.00
N ALA A 68 24.89 17.80 9.20
CA ALA A 68 23.90 18.73 9.70
C ALA A 68 22.66 18.01 10.23
N PHE A 69 22.13 17.05 9.46
CA PHE A 69 20.98 16.26 9.86
C PHE A 69 21.31 15.32 11.02
N GLU A 70 22.54 14.80 11.11
CA GLU A 70 22.99 14.03 12.28
C GLU A 70 22.87 14.82 13.59
N ARG A 71 23.15 16.13 13.59
CA ARG A 71 22.92 16.99 14.77
C ARG A 71 21.44 17.16 15.09
N VAL A 72 20.58 17.21 14.07
CA VAL A 72 19.13 17.27 14.23
C VAL A 72 18.60 15.98 14.87
N VAL A 73 18.99 14.81 14.36
CA VAL A 73 18.66 13.51 14.94
C VAL A 73 19.17 13.40 16.38
N GLY A 74 20.41 13.84 16.64
CA GLY A 74 20.94 13.95 18.00
C GLY A 74 20.05 14.81 18.89
N HIS A 75 19.67 16.01 18.46
CA HIS A 75 18.77 16.87 19.22
C HIS A 75 17.41 16.22 19.51
N TRP A 76 16.77 15.61 18.51
CA TRP A 76 15.50 14.89 18.67
C TRP A 76 15.62 13.76 19.71
N SER A 77 16.75 13.05 19.71
CA SER A 77 17.00 11.92 20.61
C SER A 77 17.09 12.27 22.10
N ARG A 78 17.07 13.57 22.45
CA ARG A 78 16.97 14.01 23.85
C ARG A 78 15.61 13.74 24.49
N GLY A 79 14.56 13.53 23.67
CA GLY A 79 13.23 13.16 24.16
C GLY A 79 12.99 11.65 24.26
N GLY A 80 13.85 10.83 23.64
CA GLY A 80 13.64 9.40 23.47
C GLY A 80 14.59 8.83 22.41
N PRO A 81 14.79 7.51 22.31
CA PRO A 81 15.71 6.91 21.36
C PRO A 81 15.23 7.14 19.90
N ILE A 82 16.17 7.48 19.01
CA ILE A 82 15.90 7.67 17.56
C ILE A 82 16.90 6.85 16.77
N ALA A 83 16.42 6.03 15.84
CA ALA A 83 17.25 5.39 14.83
C ALA A 83 17.24 6.21 13.55
N TYR A 84 18.36 6.21 12.82
CA TYR A 84 18.38 6.59 11.43
C TYR A 84 18.69 5.34 10.61
N VAL A 85 17.90 5.09 9.56
CA VAL A 85 17.98 3.89 8.73
C VAL A 85 18.03 4.25 7.26
N GLU A 86 18.82 3.49 6.51
CA GLU A 86 18.86 3.49 5.05
C GLU A 86 18.73 2.06 4.54
N ALA A 87 17.93 1.88 3.50
CA ALA A 87 17.80 0.62 2.79
C ALA A 87 17.66 0.89 1.29
N SER A 88 18.34 0.07 0.49
CA SER A 88 18.26 0.11 -0.96
C SER A 88 18.37 -1.32 -1.46
N PHE A 89 17.32 -1.85 -2.08
CA PHE A 89 17.28 -3.20 -2.64
C PHE A 89 16.77 -3.15 -4.07
N HIS A 90 17.56 -3.67 -5.01
CA HIS A 90 17.26 -3.65 -6.43
C HIS A 90 17.79 -4.94 -7.09
N GLY A 91 16.92 -5.70 -7.76
CA GLY A 91 17.37 -6.82 -8.58
C GLY A 91 18.12 -7.95 -7.86
N GLY A 92 17.88 -8.14 -6.56
CA GLY A 92 18.54 -9.18 -5.74
C GLY A 92 19.84 -8.73 -5.06
N ASP A 93 20.31 -7.52 -5.33
CA ASP A 93 21.38 -6.85 -4.60
C ASP A 93 20.78 -5.77 -3.71
N GLY A 94 21.42 -5.47 -2.59
CA GLY A 94 20.95 -4.43 -1.70
C GLY A 94 21.86 -4.14 -0.53
N SER A 95 21.50 -3.11 0.22
CA SER A 95 22.23 -2.72 1.41
C SER A 95 21.31 -2.16 2.47
N GLN A 96 21.73 -2.32 3.72
CA GLN A 96 21.14 -1.66 4.87
C GLN A 96 22.23 -0.93 5.65
N THR A 97 21.91 0.27 6.11
CA THR A 97 22.71 0.98 7.11
C THR A 97 21.80 1.49 8.21
N ALA A 98 22.23 1.38 9.47
CA ALA A 98 21.50 1.97 10.58
C ALA A 98 22.42 2.49 11.69
N ALA A 99 21.92 3.45 12.46
CA ALA A 99 22.55 3.93 13.69
C ALA A 99 21.46 4.40 14.67
N VAL A 100 21.79 4.43 15.96
CA VAL A 100 20.86 4.80 17.04
C VAL A 100 21.45 5.89 17.91
N TRP A 101 20.63 6.91 18.21
CA TRP A 101 20.93 8.01 19.11
C TRP A 101 20.07 7.93 20.36
N ARG A 102 20.67 8.24 21.51
CA ARG A 102 20.00 8.40 22.80
C ARG A 102 20.62 9.61 23.51
N ASN A 103 19.78 10.46 24.10
CA ASN A 103 20.22 11.60 24.92
C ASN A 103 21.21 12.55 24.22
N GLY A 104 21.07 12.75 22.91
CA GLY A 104 21.96 13.64 22.15
C GLY A 104 23.21 12.99 21.56
N ALA A 105 23.49 11.73 21.87
CA ALA A 105 24.69 11.03 21.42
C ALA A 105 24.35 9.79 20.60
N ARG A 106 25.18 9.48 19.60
CA ARG A 106 25.10 8.20 18.87
C ARG A 106 25.63 7.09 19.77
N VAL A 107 24.77 6.17 20.16
CA VAL A 107 25.09 5.06 21.09
C VAL A 107 25.38 3.76 20.36
N TRP A 108 24.97 3.64 19.10
CA TRP A 108 25.22 2.47 18.27
C TRP A 108 25.29 2.84 16.78
N GLY A 109 26.05 2.05 16.01
CA GLY A 109 26.27 2.26 14.59
C GLY A 109 27.26 3.40 14.26
N PRO A 110 27.48 3.68 12.97
CA PRO A 110 26.79 3.10 11.81
C PRO A 110 27.14 1.63 11.57
N ALA A 111 26.13 0.77 11.54
CA ALA A 111 26.25 -0.61 11.09
C ALA A 111 25.79 -0.69 9.63
N HIS A 112 26.54 -1.38 8.78
CA HIS A 112 26.25 -1.53 7.36
C HIS A 112 26.36 -3.00 6.97
N THR A 113 25.47 -3.47 6.10
CA THR A 113 25.64 -4.76 5.44
C THR A 113 25.12 -4.74 4.00
N ARG A 114 25.75 -5.57 3.18
CA ARG A 114 25.23 -6.06 1.87
C ARG A 114 25.06 -7.57 1.86
N ASP A 115 25.51 -8.22 2.93
CA ASP A 115 25.39 -9.65 3.14
C ASP A 115 24.23 -9.92 4.11
N PHE A 116 23.24 -10.65 3.61
CA PHE A 116 22.01 -11.00 4.32
C PHE A 116 21.91 -12.51 4.56
N THR A 117 23.05 -13.21 4.63
CA THR A 117 23.10 -14.66 4.92
C THR A 117 23.04 -15.00 6.40
N GLY A 118 23.37 -14.04 7.29
CA GLY A 118 23.31 -14.20 8.75
C GLY A 118 21.91 -14.01 9.36
N PRO A 119 21.78 -14.15 10.69
CA PRO A 119 20.51 -13.99 11.39
C PRO A 119 19.86 -12.63 11.13
N ARG A 120 18.53 -12.60 10.92
CA ARG A 120 17.79 -11.35 10.65
C ARG A 120 17.89 -10.33 11.79
N ALA A 121 18.02 -10.80 13.03
CA ALA A 121 18.18 -9.93 14.20
C ALA A 121 19.47 -9.08 14.14
N ASP A 122 20.51 -9.58 13.46
CA ASP A 122 21.80 -8.90 13.32
C ASP A 122 21.82 -7.91 12.15
N TRP A 123 20.79 -7.92 11.29
CA TRP A 123 20.70 -6.98 10.19
C TRP A 123 20.53 -5.55 10.72
N PRO A 124 21.21 -4.54 10.15
CA PRO A 124 21.31 -3.22 10.75
C PRO A 124 19.98 -2.60 11.19
N ILE A 125 18.93 -2.71 10.35
CA ILE A 125 17.63 -2.14 10.68
C ILE A 125 16.97 -2.90 11.85
N ASN A 126 17.00 -4.23 11.85
CA ASN A 126 16.42 -5.02 12.94
C ASN A 126 17.17 -4.80 14.26
N ALA A 127 18.51 -4.76 14.24
CA ALA A 127 19.31 -4.43 15.41
C ALA A 127 18.98 -3.02 15.95
N ALA A 128 18.81 -2.04 15.06
CA ALA A 128 18.41 -0.69 15.46
C ALA A 128 16.99 -0.66 16.05
N LEU A 129 16.03 -1.38 15.47
CA LEU A 129 14.65 -1.46 15.99
C LEU A 129 14.60 -2.13 17.36
N ALA A 130 15.40 -3.17 17.60
CA ALA A 130 15.54 -3.78 18.93
C ALA A 130 16.04 -2.75 19.96
N LEU A 131 17.00 -1.89 19.57
CA LEU A 131 17.48 -0.78 20.40
C LEU A 131 16.47 0.38 20.53
N LEU A 132 15.36 0.37 19.78
CA LEU A 132 14.21 1.25 19.99
C LEU A 132 13.10 0.56 20.80
N ASP A 133 13.38 -0.61 21.39
CA ASP A 133 12.44 -1.41 22.18
C ASP A 133 11.23 -1.92 21.36
N VAL A 134 11.39 -2.07 20.04
CA VAL A 134 10.41 -2.75 19.17
C VAL A 134 10.40 -4.24 19.50
N VAL A 135 9.21 -4.79 19.72
CA VAL A 135 9.04 -6.21 20.03
C VAL A 135 8.59 -7.00 18.80
N PRO A 136 8.94 -8.30 18.70
CA PRO A 136 8.45 -9.13 17.62
C PRO A 136 6.94 -9.39 17.74
N SER A 137 6.25 -9.55 16.60
CA SER A 137 4.81 -9.82 16.58
C SER A 137 4.53 -11.30 16.82
N GLY A 138 3.98 -11.66 17.99
CA GLY A 138 3.75 -13.04 18.42
C GLY A 138 2.60 -13.81 17.73
N PHE A 139 2.44 -13.70 16.41
CA PHE A 139 1.54 -14.58 15.66
C PHE A 139 2.33 -15.65 14.91
N GLU A 140 1.85 -16.90 14.99
CA GLU A 140 2.47 -18.15 14.57
C GLU A 140 2.82 -18.20 13.06
N GLU A 141 4.08 -18.00 12.68
CA GLU A 141 4.85 -18.79 11.67
C GLU A 141 6.32 -18.31 11.55
N ALA A 142 7.23 -19.24 11.25
CA ALA A 142 8.71 -19.31 11.38
C ALA A 142 9.64 -18.08 11.17
N ASP A 143 9.16 -16.86 10.96
CA ASP A 143 9.95 -15.63 10.75
C ASP A 143 9.73 -14.63 11.92
N HIS A 144 9.61 -15.16 13.14
CA HIS A 144 9.11 -14.45 14.33
C HIS A 144 10.00 -13.28 14.80
N ASP A 145 11.24 -13.16 14.32
CA ASP A 145 12.19 -12.13 14.77
C ASP A 145 12.35 -10.96 13.80
N ASP A 146 11.54 -10.89 12.74
CA ASP A 146 11.67 -9.81 11.76
C ASP A 146 11.00 -8.52 12.25
N LEU A 147 11.74 -7.74 13.03
CA LEU A 147 11.29 -6.46 13.58
C LEU A 147 10.90 -5.46 12.47
N PHE A 148 11.50 -5.55 11.29
CA PHE A 148 11.15 -4.76 10.12
C PHE A 148 9.67 -4.93 9.74
N LEU A 149 9.20 -6.17 9.65
CA LEU A 149 7.79 -6.47 9.37
C LEU A 149 6.90 -6.22 10.60
N ALA A 150 7.39 -6.54 11.80
CA ALA A 150 6.64 -6.35 13.04
C ALA A 150 6.30 -4.87 13.32
N VAL A 151 7.23 -3.96 13.03
CA VAL A 151 7.01 -2.50 13.14
C VAL A 151 6.24 -1.95 11.92
N GLY A 152 6.18 -2.71 10.83
CA GLY A 152 5.39 -2.37 9.64
C GLY A 152 6.14 -1.61 8.56
N LEU A 153 7.47 -1.67 8.51
CA LEU A 153 8.29 -1.07 7.44
C LEU A 153 8.08 -1.74 6.06
N GLY A 154 7.40 -2.89 6.00
CA GLY A 154 7.00 -3.51 4.73
C GLY A 154 5.77 -2.88 4.06
N ARG A 155 5.15 -1.84 4.64
CA ARG A 155 3.89 -1.27 4.14
C ARG A 155 4.06 -0.41 2.88
N GLU A 156 5.17 0.30 2.76
CA GLU A 156 5.48 1.15 1.62
C GLU A 156 6.86 0.75 1.09
N GLN A 157 7.09 0.93 -0.21
CA GLN A 157 8.31 0.47 -0.88
C GLN A 157 9.34 1.58 -1.10
N ASP A 158 8.90 2.84 -1.06
CA ASP A 158 9.72 4.00 -1.38
C ASP A 158 9.38 5.22 -0.49
N ILE A 159 10.21 6.25 -0.61
CA ILE A 159 10.07 7.50 0.14
C ILE A 159 8.72 8.18 -0.14
N ASP A 160 8.20 8.13 -1.37
CA ASP A 160 6.96 8.84 -1.73
C ASP A 160 5.73 8.18 -1.11
N GLY A 161 5.67 6.85 -1.06
CA GLY A 161 4.67 6.09 -0.31
C GLY A 161 4.67 6.46 1.16
N TRP A 162 5.84 6.48 1.79
CA TRP A 162 5.98 6.89 3.19
C TRP A 162 5.55 8.35 3.43
N ARG A 163 5.89 9.26 2.53
CA ARG A 163 5.43 10.66 2.63
C ARG A 163 3.93 10.78 2.46
N SER A 164 3.33 9.97 1.60
CA SER A 164 1.87 9.90 1.44
C SER A 164 1.20 9.45 2.73
N ALA A 165 1.71 8.38 3.34
CA ALA A 165 1.25 7.88 4.64
C ALA A 165 1.37 8.94 5.75
N GLY A 166 2.49 9.66 5.81
CA GLY A 166 2.68 10.76 6.77
C GLY A 166 1.74 11.95 6.55
N ARG A 167 1.45 12.31 5.30
CA ARG A 167 0.45 13.35 4.98
C ARG A 167 -0.95 12.94 5.40
N ALA A 168 -1.32 11.68 5.16
CA ALA A 168 -2.62 11.14 5.58
C ALA A 168 -2.77 11.15 7.11
N ALA A 169 -1.70 10.92 7.86
CA ALA A 169 -1.71 10.92 9.32
C ALA A 169 -1.63 12.33 9.96
N ARG A 170 -1.44 13.39 9.17
CA ARG A 170 -1.21 14.76 9.69
C ARG A 170 -2.37 15.28 10.54
N GLY A 171 -3.60 14.89 10.21
CA GLY A 171 -4.82 15.35 10.89
C GLY A 171 -4.97 14.85 12.33
N ALA A 172 -4.45 13.67 12.65
CA ALA A 172 -4.52 13.10 13.99
C ALA A 172 -3.63 13.87 14.98
N ALA A 173 -4.10 14.12 16.20
CA ALA A 173 -3.34 14.82 17.23
C ALA A 173 -2.22 13.95 17.81
N ASN A 174 -2.45 12.64 17.96
CA ASN A 174 -1.50 11.67 18.49
C ASN A 174 -1.68 10.27 17.88
N TYR A 175 -0.80 9.34 18.28
CA TYR A 175 -0.83 7.96 17.79
C TYR A 175 -2.17 7.25 18.02
N ASP A 176 -2.78 7.42 19.21
CA ASP A 176 -4.00 6.70 19.57
C ASP A 176 -5.20 7.16 18.74
N GLU A 177 -5.27 8.45 18.43
CA GLU A 177 -6.27 9.00 17.52
C GLU A 177 -6.08 8.45 16.11
N TRP A 178 -4.86 8.54 15.57
CA TRP A 178 -4.56 7.98 14.25
C TRP A 178 -4.91 6.47 14.19
N HIS A 179 -4.56 5.71 15.22
CA HIS A 179 -4.81 4.28 15.27
C HIS A 179 -6.32 3.96 15.29
N ARG A 180 -7.12 4.73 16.03
CA ARG A 180 -8.59 4.59 16.03
C ARG A 180 -9.19 4.89 14.65
N GLU A 181 -8.76 5.98 14.01
CA GLU A 181 -9.23 6.35 12.68
C GLU A 181 -8.87 5.29 11.64
N TRP A 182 -7.64 4.82 11.66
CA TRP A 182 -7.15 3.77 10.76
C TRP A 182 -7.90 2.44 10.97
N ALA A 183 -8.14 2.05 12.22
CA ALA A 183 -8.90 0.84 12.55
C ALA A 183 -10.35 0.95 12.04
N ALA A 184 -11.00 2.09 12.24
CA ALA A 184 -12.34 2.34 11.75
C ALA A 184 -12.40 2.30 10.21
N GLU A 185 -11.43 2.89 9.52
CA GLU A 185 -11.36 2.85 8.05
C GLU A 185 -11.18 1.44 7.51
N ARG A 186 -10.29 0.66 8.14
CA ARG A 186 -10.11 -0.75 7.79
C ARG A 186 -11.38 -1.57 8.00
N GLU A 187 -12.09 -1.33 9.09
CA GLU A 187 -13.36 -2.00 9.34
C GLU A 187 -14.41 -1.61 8.29
N ARG A 188 -14.52 -0.32 7.92
CA ARG A 188 -15.39 0.14 6.84
C ARG A 188 -15.07 -0.56 5.51
N THR A 189 -13.79 -0.61 5.16
CA THR A 189 -13.32 -1.26 3.93
C THR A 189 -13.59 -2.75 3.95
N ALA A 190 -13.35 -3.43 5.08
CA ALA A 190 -13.61 -4.86 5.23
C ALA A 190 -15.11 -5.18 5.14
N ARG A 191 -15.97 -4.35 5.74
CA ARG A 191 -17.44 -4.46 5.62
C ARG A 191 -17.88 -4.29 4.17
N ALA A 192 -17.38 -3.26 3.48
CA ALA A 192 -17.69 -3.02 2.07
C ALA A 192 -17.21 -4.18 1.17
N ALA A 193 -16.00 -4.71 1.41
CA ALA A 193 -15.48 -5.87 0.69
C ALA A 193 -16.30 -7.14 0.97
N ALA A 194 -16.72 -7.36 2.20
CA ALA A 194 -17.58 -8.50 2.56
C ALA A 194 -18.99 -8.38 1.95
N GLU A 195 -19.56 -7.18 1.88
CA GLU A 195 -20.84 -6.90 1.22
C GLU A 195 -20.74 -7.10 -0.30
N PHE A 196 -19.65 -6.64 -0.90
CA PHE A 196 -19.34 -6.88 -2.31
C PHE A 196 -19.18 -8.38 -2.61
N GLU A 197 -18.44 -9.11 -1.76
CA GLU A 197 -18.28 -10.56 -1.91
C GLU A 197 -19.60 -11.31 -1.71
N LYS A 198 -20.45 -10.90 -0.76
CA LYS A 198 -21.82 -11.44 -0.62
C LYS A 198 -22.63 -11.21 -1.90
N SER A 199 -22.56 -10.02 -2.47
CA SER A 199 -23.23 -9.68 -3.73
C SER A 199 -22.70 -10.50 -4.91
N ARG A 200 -21.38 -10.78 -4.94
CA ARG A 200 -20.75 -11.67 -5.94
C ARG A 200 -21.12 -13.15 -5.74
N ARG A 201 -21.38 -13.55 -4.50
CA ARG A 201 -21.85 -14.89 -4.14
C ARG A 201 -23.36 -15.08 -4.32
N LEU A 202 -24.15 -14.03 -4.61
CA LEU A 202 -25.46 -14.24 -5.22
C LEU A 202 -25.21 -15.02 -6.53
N PRO A 203 -25.93 -16.12 -6.74
CA PRO A 203 -25.42 -17.23 -7.52
C PRO A 203 -25.05 -16.82 -8.95
N ASP A 204 -23.95 -17.41 -9.43
CA ASP A 204 -23.77 -17.76 -10.83
C ASP A 204 -24.91 -18.75 -11.17
N VAL A 205 -26.12 -18.20 -11.31
CA VAL A 205 -27.31 -18.96 -11.64
C VAL A 205 -26.97 -19.63 -12.97
N PRO A 206 -26.90 -20.98 -13.03
CA PRO A 206 -26.64 -21.66 -14.28
C PRO A 206 -27.79 -21.33 -15.23
N VAL A 207 -27.54 -20.36 -16.10
CA VAL A 207 -28.49 -19.95 -17.12
C VAL A 207 -28.62 -21.12 -18.08
N ALA A 208 -29.85 -21.49 -18.43
CA ALA A 208 -30.10 -22.60 -19.34
C ALA A 208 -29.50 -22.40 -20.76
N LEU A 209 -29.02 -21.18 -21.07
CA LEU A 209 -28.40 -20.80 -22.34
C LEU A 209 -27.06 -20.10 -22.06
N ASP A 210 -25.99 -20.57 -22.70
CA ASP A 210 -24.68 -19.91 -22.69
C ASP A 210 -24.61 -18.79 -23.75
N GLY A 211 -23.59 -17.92 -23.63
CA GLY A 211 -23.41 -16.79 -24.56
C GLY A 211 -23.28 -17.22 -26.03
N ARG A 212 -22.72 -18.40 -26.32
CA ARG A 212 -22.64 -18.96 -27.68
C ARG A 212 -24.01 -19.33 -28.22
N THR A 213 -24.85 -19.95 -27.40
CA THR A 213 -26.22 -20.31 -27.77
C THR A 213 -27.06 -19.05 -28.00
N ILE A 214 -26.87 -18.00 -27.17
CA ILE A 214 -27.54 -16.70 -27.34
C ILE A 214 -27.13 -16.04 -28.68
N MET A 215 -25.84 -16.03 -28.99
CA MET A 215 -25.33 -15.52 -30.29
C MET A 215 -25.97 -16.24 -31.47
N ALA A 216 -26.03 -17.58 -31.43
CA ALA A 216 -26.60 -18.38 -32.51
C ALA A 216 -28.13 -18.18 -32.65
N LEU A 217 -28.85 -18.05 -31.53
CA LEU A 217 -30.31 -17.90 -31.53
C LEU A 217 -30.78 -16.54 -32.00
N LEU A 218 -30.02 -15.49 -31.69
CA LEU A 218 -30.35 -14.11 -32.05
C LEU A 218 -29.59 -13.65 -33.30
N GLY A 219 -28.52 -14.32 -33.75
CA GLY A 219 -27.69 -13.80 -34.85
C GLY A 219 -26.91 -12.54 -34.44
N LEU A 220 -26.47 -12.52 -33.18
CA LEU A 220 -25.80 -11.41 -32.52
C LEU A 220 -24.27 -11.54 -32.61
N PRO A 221 -23.50 -10.49 -32.97
CA PRO A 221 -22.06 -10.49 -32.79
C PRO A 221 -21.68 -10.40 -31.29
N PRO A 222 -20.48 -10.85 -30.90
CA PRO A 222 -19.95 -10.68 -29.56
C PRO A 222 -19.98 -9.19 -29.14
N GLY A 223 -20.60 -8.86 -28.02
CA GLY A 223 -20.69 -7.47 -27.54
C GLY A 223 -21.68 -7.22 -26.41
N PRO A 224 -21.87 -5.93 -26.01
CA PRO A 224 -22.76 -5.52 -24.92
C PRO A 224 -24.20 -6.09 -24.99
N PRO A 225 -24.83 -6.27 -26.17
CA PRO A 225 -26.16 -6.88 -26.26
C PRO A 225 -26.25 -8.31 -25.70
N ILE A 226 -25.17 -9.10 -25.80
CA ILE A 226 -25.15 -10.47 -25.24
C ILE A 226 -25.11 -10.40 -23.72
N GLY A 227 -24.36 -9.46 -23.13
CA GLY A 227 -24.34 -9.26 -21.69
C GLY A 227 -25.72 -8.87 -21.14
N ALA A 228 -26.47 -8.03 -21.87
CA ALA A 228 -27.84 -7.67 -21.53
C ALA A 228 -28.80 -8.87 -21.62
N ALA A 229 -28.66 -9.71 -22.67
CA ALA A 229 -29.43 -10.94 -22.82
C ALA A 229 -29.15 -11.97 -21.71
N THR A 230 -27.89 -12.17 -21.34
CA THR A 230 -27.49 -13.06 -20.25
C THR A 230 -28.08 -12.57 -18.92
N ARG A 231 -27.97 -11.27 -18.63
CA ARG A 231 -28.54 -10.67 -17.41
C ARG A 231 -30.05 -10.83 -17.34
N HIS A 232 -30.77 -10.59 -18.44
CA HIS A 232 -32.22 -10.78 -18.48
C HIS A 232 -32.64 -12.23 -18.13
N LEU A 233 -31.92 -13.23 -18.64
CA LEU A 233 -32.20 -14.63 -18.32
C LEU A 233 -31.84 -15.01 -16.88
N GLN A 234 -30.80 -14.39 -16.31
CA GLN A 234 -30.45 -14.54 -14.90
C GLN A 234 -31.55 -13.96 -14.00
N ASP A 235 -32.04 -12.76 -14.30
CA ASP A 235 -33.11 -12.11 -13.54
C ASP A 235 -34.41 -12.95 -13.56
N LEU A 236 -34.79 -13.48 -14.72
CA LEU A 236 -35.97 -14.36 -14.83
C LEU A 236 -35.83 -15.65 -14.02
N HIS A 237 -34.64 -16.22 -13.93
CA HIS A 237 -34.38 -17.43 -13.15
C HIS A 237 -34.41 -17.13 -11.65
N LEU A 238 -33.93 -15.96 -11.22
CA LEU A 238 -34.03 -15.52 -9.84
C LEU A 238 -35.50 -15.30 -9.41
N GLU A 239 -36.35 -14.78 -10.31
CA GLU A 239 -37.76 -14.52 -10.02
C GLU A 239 -38.65 -15.78 -10.06
N ARG A 240 -38.38 -16.72 -10.99
CA ARG A 240 -39.27 -17.85 -11.30
C ARG A 240 -38.70 -19.22 -10.96
N GLY A 241 -37.45 -19.28 -10.53
CA GLY A 241 -36.71 -20.52 -10.36
C GLY A 241 -36.15 -21.08 -11.68
N PRO A 242 -35.70 -22.34 -11.69
CA PRO A 242 -35.02 -22.95 -12.83
C PRO A 242 -35.87 -22.99 -14.09
N LEU A 243 -35.40 -22.30 -15.14
CA LEU A 243 -36.01 -22.34 -16.46
C LEU A 243 -35.50 -23.53 -17.26
N SER A 244 -36.39 -24.24 -17.94
CA SER A 244 -35.97 -25.17 -18.98
C SER A 244 -35.34 -24.43 -20.16
N ARG A 245 -34.54 -25.14 -20.97
CA ARG A 245 -33.90 -24.58 -22.16
C ARG A 245 -34.93 -23.98 -23.13
N GLU A 246 -36.08 -24.61 -23.31
CA GLU A 246 -37.13 -24.15 -24.22
C GLU A 246 -37.80 -22.86 -23.74
N GLU A 247 -38.09 -22.77 -22.44
CA GLU A 247 -38.66 -21.56 -21.83
C GLU A 247 -37.68 -20.39 -21.89
N ALA A 248 -36.40 -20.65 -21.63
CA ALA A 248 -35.34 -19.65 -21.74
C ALA A 248 -35.26 -19.10 -23.19
N VAL A 249 -35.35 -19.96 -24.20
CA VAL A 249 -35.36 -19.53 -25.62
C VAL A 249 -36.59 -18.69 -25.95
N ALA A 250 -37.77 -19.11 -25.50
CA ALA A 250 -39.02 -18.38 -25.75
C ALA A 250 -38.97 -16.99 -25.12
N ARG A 251 -38.55 -16.90 -23.86
CA ARG A 251 -38.41 -15.63 -23.12
C ARG A 251 -37.36 -14.72 -23.74
N LEU A 252 -36.20 -15.27 -24.12
CA LEU A 252 -35.14 -14.53 -24.78
C LEU A 252 -35.62 -13.89 -26.09
N ARG A 253 -36.39 -14.62 -26.90
CA ARG A 253 -36.95 -14.11 -28.17
C ARG A 253 -38.00 -13.01 -27.92
N THR A 254 -38.88 -13.20 -26.94
CA THR A 254 -39.87 -12.17 -26.56
C THR A 254 -39.18 -10.89 -26.09
N TRP A 255 -38.15 -11.02 -25.25
CA TRP A 255 -37.36 -9.89 -24.79
C TRP A 255 -36.63 -9.20 -25.93
N ALA A 256 -35.95 -9.95 -26.80
CA ALA A 256 -35.22 -9.40 -27.94
C ALA A 256 -36.14 -8.66 -28.93
N ALA A 257 -37.38 -9.13 -29.10
CA ALA A 257 -38.38 -8.45 -29.94
C ALA A 257 -38.86 -7.10 -29.35
N ALA A 258 -38.78 -6.94 -28.03
CA ALA A 258 -39.11 -5.69 -27.34
C ALA A 258 -37.94 -4.70 -27.29
N GLN A 259 -36.71 -5.14 -27.56
CA GLN A 259 -35.53 -4.29 -27.59
C GLN A 259 -35.34 -3.68 -28.99
N ASP A 260 -35.63 -2.38 -29.14
CA ASP A 260 -35.54 -1.68 -30.43
C ASP A 260 -34.09 -1.32 -30.83
N THR A 261 -33.13 -1.52 -29.93
CA THR A 261 -31.75 -1.03 -30.02
C THR A 261 -30.79 -1.96 -30.77
N TRP A 262 -31.25 -3.15 -31.20
CA TRP A 262 -30.38 -4.19 -31.78
C TRP A 262 -30.77 -4.65 -33.20
N ARG A 263 -31.76 -4.03 -33.86
CA ARG A 263 -32.02 -4.35 -35.28
C ARG A 263 -30.77 -4.07 -36.13
N PRO A 264 -30.16 -5.07 -36.80
CA PRO A 264 -29.12 -4.78 -37.78
C PRO A 264 -29.74 -3.87 -38.85
N ARG A 265 -29.11 -2.71 -39.12
CA ARG A 265 -29.50 -1.87 -40.27
C ARG A 265 -29.42 -2.79 -41.48
N ARG A 266 -30.56 -3.10 -42.10
CA ARG A 266 -30.55 -3.79 -43.39
C ARG A 266 -29.84 -2.86 -44.35
N SER A 267 -28.67 -3.28 -44.82
CA SER A 267 -27.93 -2.60 -45.89
C SER A 267 -28.89 -2.43 -47.06
N GLN A 268 -29.17 -1.16 -47.38
CA GLN A 268 -29.89 -0.77 -48.59
C GLN A 268 -29.06 -1.24 -49.79
N PRO A 269 -29.63 -1.91 -50.81
CA PRO A 269 -28.86 -2.21 -52.02
C PRO A 269 -28.42 -0.90 -52.66
N CYS A 270 -27.12 -0.77 -52.96
CA CYS A 270 -26.58 0.25 -53.85
C CYS A 270 -27.25 0.09 -55.22
N ASP A 271 -28.02 1.10 -55.64
CA ASP A 271 -28.32 1.30 -57.05
C ASP A 271 -27.06 1.88 -57.71
N ASP A 272 -26.41 1.08 -58.56
CA ASP A 272 -25.36 1.53 -59.47
C ASP A 272 -26.00 2.28 -60.66
N ALA A 273 -25.56 3.52 -60.89
CA ALA A 273 -25.76 4.29 -62.10
C ALA A 273 -24.43 4.94 -62.53
#